data_AF-A0A8J3ZU61-F1
#
_entry.id   AF-A0A8J3ZU61-F1
#
_cell.length_a   1.000
_cell.length_b   1.000
_cell.length_c   1.000
_cell.angle_alpha   90.00
_cell.angle_beta   90.00
_cell.angle_gamma   90.00
#
_symmetry.space_group_name_H-M   'P 1'
#
loop_
_entity.id
_entity.type
_entity.pdbx_description
1 polymer ?
#
loop_
_entity_poly.entity_id
_entity_poly.type
_entity_poly.pdbx_seq_one_letter_code
_entity_poly.pdbx_strand_id
1 'polypeptide(L)'
;MRLKVLSVLAVVVAAVAVVALNAAPASAATATFTNVSNWGNGYQGQITVTNNSSSQITSWRVEFDLPAGTSITQVWNAQQSVSGQRYSFTNVNWNGTLAPNASASFGFIASGTGSPVNCTVNGQSCSGGPTTPPSSSAPGSPSSSASSQPPTGNTPVARNGQLRVCGSGLCNQSGARVQLRGISSMWLNWETQPYAENLQALTWMRDNWNLPVIRAAMGVEPAGAYLSDPTKARNQVETIIRNAVTAGVYVIVDWHDHEAQNHQAQAVSFFSDLARRYGNLPNVIWEPYNEPLQVSWTNVIKPYHQAVVSAIRANDPDNIIVLGTPTWSQDVDVAAQSPLSGTNLMYTLHFYSCTHTQFLRDKGDAAIRAGLALFVTEWGASHADGGLDGRICQSEAQAWIDWMRSNNISWTAWKLDVGTDTTNLLSPGAPVTGGWNNYLRGHGPFVVANMR
;
A
#
# COMPACT_ATOMS: atom_id res chain seq x y z
N MET A 1 50.17 14.50 -86.26
CA MET A 1 49.01 13.98 -87.04
C MET A 1 47.95 13.49 -86.07
N ARG A 2 46.80 14.18 -86.07
CA ARG A 2 45.43 13.83 -85.61
C ARG A 2 45.20 12.87 -84.42
N LEU A 3 44.54 13.47 -83.40
CA LEU A 3 43.36 13.02 -82.62
C LEU A 3 43.28 11.57 -82.10
N LYS A 4 43.05 11.45 -80.78
CA LYS A 4 41.70 11.18 -80.24
C LYS A 4 41.62 11.55 -78.76
N VAL A 5 40.58 12.32 -78.44
CA VAL A 5 40.09 12.67 -77.11
C VAL A 5 39.42 11.43 -76.50
N LEU A 6 39.74 11.10 -75.25
CA LEU A 6 38.81 10.37 -74.39
C LEU A 6 38.96 10.89 -72.95
N SER A 7 37.90 11.55 -72.51
CA SER A 7 37.63 12.01 -71.16
C SER A 7 37.61 10.83 -70.20
N VAL A 8 38.40 10.87 -69.12
CA VAL A 8 38.27 9.93 -68.01
C VAL A 8 37.72 10.69 -66.81
N LEU A 9 36.45 10.41 -66.53
CA LEU A 9 35.74 10.81 -65.32
C LEU A 9 36.51 10.34 -64.08
N ALA A 10 36.62 11.22 -63.10
CA ALA A 10 37.03 10.89 -61.74
C ALA A 10 36.05 9.90 -61.11
N VAL A 11 36.55 8.78 -60.59
CA VAL A 11 35.86 7.99 -59.58
C VAL A 11 36.86 7.68 -58.48
N VAL A 12 36.91 8.57 -57.48
CA VAL A 12 37.47 8.25 -56.17
C VAL A 12 36.45 7.34 -55.50
N VAL A 13 36.70 6.03 -55.50
CA VAL A 13 35.93 5.10 -54.65
C VAL A 13 36.43 5.31 -53.23
N ALA A 14 35.80 6.22 -52.50
CA ALA A 14 35.88 6.23 -51.05
C ALA A 14 35.17 4.96 -50.57
N ALA A 15 35.94 3.96 -50.15
CA ALA A 15 35.42 2.85 -49.38
C ALA A 15 34.96 3.41 -48.02
N VAL A 16 33.71 3.86 -47.97
CA VAL A 16 33.02 4.14 -46.71
C VAL A 16 32.83 2.77 -46.06
N ALA A 17 33.70 2.45 -45.09
CA ALA A 17 33.37 1.45 -44.11
C ALA A 17 32.12 1.95 -43.39
N VAL A 18 30.95 1.48 -43.84
CA VAL A 18 29.72 1.59 -43.08
C VAL A 18 29.94 0.74 -41.84
N VAL A 19 30.47 1.36 -40.80
CA VAL A 19 30.22 0.87 -39.45
C VAL A 19 28.73 1.04 -39.30
N ALA A 20 27.99 -0.03 -39.56
CA ALA A 20 26.63 -0.15 -39.08
C ALA A 20 26.75 -0.04 -37.56
N LEU A 21 26.60 1.18 -37.05
CA LEU A 21 26.12 1.39 -35.70
C LEU A 21 24.71 0.78 -35.73
N ASN A 22 24.66 -0.52 -35.47
CA ASN A 22 23.44 -1.13 -34.98
C ASN A 22 23.11 -0.31 -33.73
N ALA A 23 22.18 0.63 -33.87
CA ALA A 23 21.51 1.19 -32.73
C ALA A 23 20.92 -0.03 -32.02
N ALA A 24 21.54 -0.43 -30.91
CA ALA A 24 20.93 -1.39 -30.01
C ALA A 24 19.50 -0.89 -29.77
N PRO A 25 18.49 -1.77 -29.83
CA PRO A 25 17.11 -1.36 -29.60
C PRO A 25 17.09 -0.54 -28.32
N ALA A 26 16.45 0.63 -28.36
CA ALA A 26 16.37 1.54 -27.21
C ALA A 26 16.01 0.72 -25.97
N SER A 27 17.00 0.53 -25.09
CA SER A 27 16.91 -0.41 -23.98
C SER A 27 15.90 0.14 -22.99
N ALA A 28 14.64 -0.34 -23.05
CA ALA A 28 13.60 -0.06 -22.06
C ALA A 28 13.85 -0.77 -20.71
N ALA A 29 15.11 -1.06 -20.39
CA ALA A 29 15.45 -1.56 -19.08
C ALA A 29 15.20 -0.46 -18.04
N THR A 30 14.66 -0.82 -16.88
CA THR A 30 14.55 0.06 -15.72
C THR A 30 15.43 -0.48 -14.61
N ALA A 31 15.86 0.39 -13.70
CA ALA A 31 16.54 -0.03 -12.48
C ALA A 31 15.94 0.66 -11.25
N THR A 32 15.60 -0.10 -10.23
CA THR A 32 14.94 0.40 -9.02
C THR A 32 15.81 0.17 -7.79
N PHE A 33 16.03 1.23 -7.01
CA PHE A 33 16.74 1.15 -5.73
C PHE A 33 15.77 0.87 -4.57
N THR A 34 16.18 -0.04 -3.69
CA THR A 34 15.52 -0.37 -2.43
C THR A 34 16.54 -0.29 -1.30
N ASN A 35 16.21 0.43 -0.22
CA ASN A 35 16.96 0.35 1.03
C ASN A 35 16.46 -0.88 1.82
N VAL A 36 17.29 -1.91 1.92
CA VAL A 36 16.92 -3.21 2.53
C VAL A 36 17.05 -3.16 4.05
N SER A 37 18.08 -2.51 4.58
CA SER A 37 18.22 -2.24 6.01
C SER A 37 19.07 -0.99 6.23
N ASN A 38 18.81 -0.25 7.30
CA ASN A 38 19.53 0.98 7.62
C ASN A 38 19.83 1.02 9.12
N TRP A 39 21.08 1.25 9.49
CA TRP A 39 21.54 1.29 10.88
C TRP A 39 22.12 2.66 11.28
N GLY A 40 21.67 3.72 10.60
CA GLY A 40 21.93 5.12 10.96
C GLY A 40 23.19 5.70 10.33
N ASN A 41 24.34 5.03 10.43
CA ASN A 41 25.59 5.45 9.80
C ASN A 41 25.97 4.61 8.56
N GLY A 42 25.08 3.73 8.13
CA GLY A 42 25.21 2.93 6.92
C GLY A 42 23.91 2.20 6.60
N TYR A 43 23.84 1.61 5.41
CA TYR A 43 22.67 0.86 4.95
C TYR A 43 23.02 -0.24 3.95
N GLN A 44 22.14 -1.22 3.83
CA GLN A 44 22.13 -2.19 2.76
C GLN A 44 21.22 -1.70 1.63
N GLY A 45 21.77 -1.50 0.45
CA GLY A 45 21.06 -1.16 -0.77
C GLY A 45 20.85 -2.38 -1.67
N GLN A 46 19.74 -2.43 -2.40
CA GLN A 46 19.50 -3.36 -3.50
C GLN A 46 19.04 -2.61 -4.74
N ILE A 47 19.59 -2.96 -5.89
CA ILE A 47 19.14 -2.48 -7.19
C ILE A 47 18.53 -3.66 -7.93
N THR A 48 17.35 -3.48 -8.50
CA THR A 48 16.71 -4.47 -9.39
C THR A 48 16.63 -3.90 -10.79
N VAL A 49 17.26 -4.58 -11.74
CA VAL A 49 17.20 -4.29 -13.17
C VAL A 49 16.12 -5.13 -13.80
N THR A 50 15.19 -4.50 -14.54
CA THR A 50 14.10 -5.19 -15.24
C THR A 50 14.17 -4.87 -16.72
N ASN A 51 14.05 -5.89 -17.57
CA ASN A 51 13.94 -5.70 -19.01
C ASN A 51 12.49 -5.47 -19.42
N ASN A 52 12.06 -4.22 -19.60
CA ASN A 52 10.70 -3.91 -20.07
C ASN A 52 10.59 -3.84 -21.61
N SER A 53 11.61 -4.29 -22.34
CA SER A 53 11.55 -4.36 -23.79
C SER A 53 10.98 -5.71 -24.25
N SER A 54 10.51 -5.75 -25.49
CA SER A 54 10.04 -6.99 -26.15
C SER A 54 11.17 -7.89 -26.63
N SER A 55 12.43 -7.54 -26.39
CA SER A 55 13.61 -8.30 -26.82
C SER A 55 14.49 -8.66 -25.62
N GLN A 56 15.14 -9.81 -25.68
CA GLN A 56 16.10 -10.20 -24.65
C GLN A 56 17.29 -9.23 -24.63
N ILE A 57 17.71 -8.81 -23.44
CA ILE A 57 19.01 -8.14 -23.25
C ILE A 57 20.02 -9.15 -22.68
N THR A 58 21.27 -9.05 -23.12
CA THR A 58 22.34 -10.00 -22.74
C THR A 58 23.28 -9.45 -21.68
N SER A 59 23.17 -8.17 -21.37
CA SER A 59 23.95 -7.48 -20.35
C SER A 59 23.18 -6.28 -19.82
N TRP A 60 23.51 -5.87 -18.60
CA TRP A 60 23.03 -4.61 -18.04
C TRP A 60 24.16 -3.86 -17.36
N ARG A 61 24.07 -2.53 -17.40
CA ARG A 61 24.94 -1.61 -16.70
C ARG A 61 24.12 -0.55 -15.97
N VAL A 62 24.22 -0.50 -14.66
CA VAL A 62 23.61 0.54 -13.83
C VAL A 62 24.67 1.52 -13.38
N GLU A 63 24.41 2.81 -13.47
CA GLU A 63 25.24 3.84 -12.87
C GLU A 63 24.40 4.75 -12.01
N PHE A 64 24.95 5.25 -10.93
CA PHE A 64 24.36 6.31 -10.12
C PHE A 64 25.44 7.04 -9.35
N ASP A 65 25.10 8.22 -8.84
CA ASP A 65 25.98 8.99 -7.98
C ASP A 65 25.57 8.80 -6.52
N LEU A 66 26.53 8.76 -5.61
CA LEU A 66 26.28 8.85 -4.18
C LEU A 66 26.73 10.23 -3.66
N PRO A 67 25.92 10.92 -2.84
CA PRO A 67 26.30 12.20 -2.25
C PRO A 67 27.58 12.09 -1.41
N ALA A 68 28.34 13.19 -1.37
CA ALA A 68 29.51 13.31 -0.52
C ALA A 68 29.21 12.92 0.94
N GLY A 69 30.11 12.16 1.55
CA GLY A 69 29.89 11.55 2.86
C GLY A 69 29.23 10.17 2.82
N THR A 70 28.93 9.64 1.63
CA THR A 70 28.47 8.25 1.45
C THR A 70 29.37 7.49 0.49
N SER A 71 29.75 6.26 0.85
CA SER A 71 30.54 5.37 0.01
C SER A 71 30.10 3.92 0.14
N ILE A 72 30.28 3.14 -0.92
CA ILE A 72 29.98 1.70 -0.91
C ILE A 72 31.19 0.91 -0.42
N THR A 73 30.98 0.06 0.58
CA THR A 73 32.02 -0.76 1.23
C THR A 73 31.98 -2.22 0.79
N GLN A 74 30.83 -2.72 0.33
CA GLN A 74 30.67 -4.09 -0.14
C GLN A 74 29.63 -4.17 -1.26
N VAL A 75 29.83 -5.07 -2.22
CA VAL A 75 28.91 -5.33 -3.34
C VAL A 75 28.81 -6.84 -3.58
N TRP A 76 27.64 -7.32 -3.95
CA TRP A 76 27.44 -8.69 -4.45
C TRP A 76 26.54 -8.69 -5.68
N ASN A 77 26.65 -9.75 -6.50
CA ASN A 77 25.90 -9.97 -7.74
C ASN A 77 26.12 -8.88 -8.83
N ALA A 78 27.14 -8.04 -8.70
CA ALA A 78 27.58 -7.08 -9.71
C ALA A 78 29.09 -6.85 -9.61
N GLN A 79 29.70 -6.42 -10.72
CA GLN A 79 31.06 -5.85 -10.72
C GLN A 79 30.95 -4.33 -10.59
N GLN A 80 31.75 -3.72 -9.71
CA GLN A 80 31.74 -2.27 -9.44
C GLN A 80 33.00 -1.58 -9.96
N SER A 81 32.83 -0.40 -10.54
CA SER A 81 33.89 0.60 -10.75
C SER A 81 33.43 1.97 -10.22
N VAL A 82 34.35 2.79 -9.69
CA VAL A 82 34.04 4.11 -9.12
C VAL A 82 34.94 5.18 -9.71
N SER A 83 34.38 6.36 -10.00
CA SER A 83 35.10 7.57 -10.37
C SER A 83 34.49 8.78 -9.67
N GLY A 84 35.21 9.34 -8.69
CA GLY A 84 34.66 10.37 -7.81
C GLY A 84 33.43 9.86 -7.05
N GLN A 85 32.29 10.51 -7.25
CA GLN A 85 31.00 10.15 -6.63
C GLN A 85 30.15 9.22 -7.51
N ARG A 86 30.58 8.90 -8.74
CA ARG A 86 29.82 8.08 -9.68
C ARG A 86 30.25 6.63 -9.59
N TYR A 87 29.27 5.76 -9.33
CA TYR A 87 29.40 4.32 -9.25
C TYR A 87 28.80 3.68 -10.51
N SER A 88 29.48 2.66 -11.02
CA SER A 88 29.07 1.89 -12.20
C SER A 88 29.10 0.41 -11.87
N PHE A 89 27.97 -0.26 -12.12
CA PHE A 89 27.72 -1.67 -11.85
C PHE A 89 27.40 -2.42 -13.13
N THR A 90 28.08 -3.52 -13.40
CA THR A 90 27.76 -4.42 -14.52
C THR A 90 27.41 -5.81 -14.01
N ASN A 91 26.59 -6.52 -14.78
CA ASN A 91 26.20 -7.90 -14.48
C ASN A 91 27.43 -8.82 -14.31
N VAL A 92 27.27 -9.83 -13.47
CA VAL A 92 28.18 -10.99 -13.43
C VAL A 92 27.73 -12.02 -14.48
N ASN A 93 28.52 -13.06 -14.69
CA ASN A 93 28.32 -14.02 -15.78
C ASN A 93 26.97 -14.76 -15.77
N TRP A 94 26.30 -14.88 -14.62
CA TRP A 94 25.04 -15.63 -14.48
C TRP A 94 23.78 -14.76 -14.46
N ASN A 95 23.87 -13.42 -14.36
CA ASN A 95 22.69 -12.53 -14.26
C ASN A 95 22.58 -11.46 -15.34
N GLY A 96 23.35 -11.55 -16.42
CA GLY A 96 23.31 -10.58 -17.51
C GLY A 96 22.13 -10.73 -18.46
N THR A 97 21.73 -11.98 -18.72
CA THR A 97 20.69 -12.30 -19.71
C THR A 97 19.30 -12.18 -19.10
N LEU A 98 18.52 -11.20 -19.57
CA LEU A 98 17.14 -10.97 -19.15
C LEU A 98 16.21 -11.07 -20.36
N ALA A 99 15.34 -12.08 -20.36
CA ALA A 99 14.21 -12.17 -21.29
C ALA A 99 13.26 -10.97 -21.11
N PRO A 100 12.33 -10.71 -22.04
CA PRO A 100 11.27 -9.73 -21.83
C PRO A 100 10.57 -9.93 -20.48
N ASN A 101 10.46 -8.85 -19.71
CA ASN A 101 9.90 -8.77 -18.35
C ASN A 101 10.69 -9.52 -17.25
N ALA A 102 11.87 -10.08 -17.56
CA ALA A 102 12.73 -10.69 -16.56
C ALA A 102 13.55 -9.62 -15.80
N SER A 103 13.95 -9.98 -14.58
CA SER A 103 14.73 -9.10 -13.70
C SER A 103 15.96 -9.78 -13.11
N ALA A 104 16.98 -8.98 -12.79
CA ALA A 104 18.12 -9.38 -11.98
C ALA A 104 18.36 -8.33 -10.89
N SER A 105 18.86 -8.74 -9.74
CA SER A 105 19.17 -7.83 -8.63
C SER A 105 20.60 -7.97 -8.16
N PHE A 106 21.18 -6.84 -7.76
CA PHE A 106 22.45 -6.79 -7.04
C PHE A 106 22.31 -5.93 -5.79
N GLY A 107 23.18 -6.18 -4.81
CA GLY A 107 23.13 -5.46 -3.53
C GLY A 107 24.48 -4.90 -3.15
N PHE A 108 24.45 -3.96 -2.21
CA PHE A 108 25.63 -3.30 -1.68
C PHE A 108 25.43 -2.87 -0.23
N ILE A 109 26.53 -2.70 0.50
CA ILE A 109 26.57 -2.00 1.79
C ILE A 109 27.18 -0.63 1.57
N ALA A 110 26.50 0.41 2.05
CA ALA A 110 27.00 1.77 2.07
C ALA A 110 27.30 2.22 3.50
N SER A 111 28.38 2.98 3.65
CA SER A 111 28.67 3.80 4.83
C SER A 111 28.24 5.23 4.52
N GLY A 112 27.52 5.88 5.42
CA GLY A 112 26.85 7.18 5.20
C GLY A 112 25.34 7.06 4.97
N THR A 113 24.67 8.21 4.83
CA THR A 113 23.20 8.32 4.77
C THR A 113 22.64 8.73 3.41
N GLY A 114 23.50 9.03 2.43
CA GLY A 114 23.12 9.45 1.09
C GLY A 114 22.56 8.30 0.25
N SER A 115 21.52 8.57 -0.52
CA SER A 115 20.89 7.60 -1.42
C SER A 115 21.34 7.80 -2.88
N PRO A 116 21.25 6.77 -3.74
CA PRO A 116 21.56 6.88 -5.17
C PRO A 116 20.78 7.99 -5.87
N VAL A 117 21.47 8.83 -6.65
CA VAL A 117 20.88 9.84 -7.54
C VAL A 117 21.45 9.73 -8.95
N ASN A 118 20.86 10.43 -9.92
CA ASN A 118 21.32 10.43 -11.34
C ASN A 118 21.49 9.02 -11.94
N CYS A 119 20.56 8.14 -11.57
CA CYS A 119 20.61 6.74 -11.96
C CYS A 119 20.36 6.57 -13.46
N THR A 120 21.24 5.82 -14.12
CA THR A 120 21.05 5.36 -15.50
C THR A 120 21.23 3.85 -15.62
N VAL A 121 20.41 3.20 -16.45
CA VAL A 121 20.56 1.80 -16.85
C VAL A 121 20.76 1.72 -18.36
N ASN A 122 21.83 1.07 -18.79
CA ASN A 122 22.25 0.99 -20.19
C ASN A 122 22.31 2.37 -20.89
N GLY A 123 22.72 3.41 -20.14
CA GLY A 123 22.84 4.78 -20.63
C GLY A 123 21.52 5.57 -20.70
N GLN A 124 20.39 4.98 -20.33
CA GLN A 124 19.09 5.66 -20.22
C GLN A 124 18.73 5.91 -18.76
N SER A 125 17.85 6.87 -18.48
CA SER A 125 17.37 7.09 -17.10
C SER A 125 16.78 5.80 -16.52
N CYS A 126 17.08 5.51 -15.25
CA CYS A 126 16.58 4.32 -14.56
C CYS A 126 15.06 4.21 -14.48
N SER A 127 14.33 5.33 -14.63
CA SER A 127 12.86 5.36 -14.72
C SER A 127 12.32 5.10 -16.14
N GLY A 128 13.21 4.97 -17.14
CA GLY A 128 12.87 4.88 -18.56
C GLY A 128 12.46 6.22 -19.16
N GLY A 129 12.95 6.57 -20.35
CA GLY A 129 12.39 7.66 -21.16
C GLY A 129 13.13 7.84 -22.50
N PRO A 130 12.58 8.59 -23.49
CA PRO A 130 11.20 9.04 -23.69
C PRO A 130 10.56 8.52 -25.01
N THR A 131 9.24 8.32 -25.06
CA THR A 131 8.46 8.21 -26.30
C THR A 131 7.83 9.57 -26.63
N THR A 132 8.01 10.06 -27.86
CA THR A 132 7.45 11.32 -28.39
C THR A 132 6.15 11.09 -29.18
N PRO A 133 5.19 12.04 -29.13
CA PRO A 133 4.50 12.51 -30.35
C PRO A 133 4.71 14.05 -30.59
N PRO A 134 4.42 14.59 -31.80
CA PRO A 134 5.11 15.76 -32.33
C PRO A 134 4.55 17.16 -31.94
N SER A 135 5.51 18.07 -31.71
CA SER A 135 5.65 19.50 -32.08
C SER A 135 4.49 20.50 -31.92
N SER A 136 4.68 21.55 -31.12
CA SER A 136 5.21 22.84 -31.63
C SER A 136 5.33 23.95 -30.56
N SER A 137 6.50 24.60 -30.58
CA SER A 137 6.89 25.98 -30.16
C SER A 137 6.63 26.50 -28.73
N ALA A 138 7.74 26.80 -28.04
CA ALA A 138 7.87 27.76 -26.92
C ALA A 138 8.31 29.16 -27.45
N PRO A 139 8.31 30.26 -26.66
CA PRO A 139 9.29 30.43 -25.57
C PRO A 139 8.82 31.25 -24.33
N GLY A 140 9.53 31.09 -23.20
CA GLY A 140 9.59 32.09 -22.13
C GLY A 140 9.64 31.54 -20.70
N SER A 141 10.82 31.54 -20.09
CA SER A 141 11.15 31.14 -18.70
C SER A 141 10.26 31.77 -17.60
N PRO A 142 10.26 31.17 -16.40
CA PRO A 142 10.74 31.96 -15.26
C PRO A 142 11.64 31.21 -14.26
N SER A 143 12.38 32.05 -13.53
CA SER A 143 13.27 31.76 -12.41
C SER A 143 12.51 31.27 -11.17
N SER A 144 13.06 30.21 -10.56
CA SER A 144 13.14 29.88 -9.13
C SER A 144 12.18 30.52 -8.10
N SER A 145 11.40 29.65 -7.42
CA SER A 145 11.22 29.67 -5.96
C SER A 145 10.69 28.30 -5.45
N ALA A 146 11.00 27.99 -4.20
CA ALA A 146 11.07 26.65 -3.59
C ALA A 146 9.74 26.01 -3.10
N SER A 147 9.85 24.69 -2.86
CA SER A 147 9.19 23.84 -1.83
C SER A 147 7.83 23.16 -2.07
N SER A 148 7.88 21.82 -1.98
CA SER A 148 6.98 20.85 -1.32
C SER A 148 5.45 21.01 -1.39
N GLN A 149 4.77 20.12 -2.13
CA GLN A 149 3.44 19.63 -1.75
C GLN A 149 3.10 18.29 -2.43
N PRO A 150 2.48 17.32 -1.71
CA PRO A 150 1.73 16.22 -2.33
C PRO A 150 0.53 16.82 -3.10
N PRO A 151 -0.06 16.13 -4.09
CA PRO A 151 -1.06 16.72 -4.98
C PRO A 151 -2.26 17.27 -4.18
N THR A 152 -2.36 18.59 -4.08
CA THR A 152 -3.37 19.29 -3.30
C THR A 152 -4.59 19.62 -4.14
N GLY A 153 -5.72 19.00 -3.80
CA GLY A 153 -7.03 19.44 -4.25
C GLY A 153 -8.12 18.39 -4.13
N ASN A 154 -7.82 17.11 -4.38
CA ASN A 154 -8.86 16.10 -4.61
C ASN A 154 -8.59 14.71 -4.00
N THR A 155 -7.65 14.53 -3.07
CA THR A 155 -7.54 13.23 -2.37
C THR A 155 -8.61 13.12 -1.27
N PRO A 156 -9.02 11.89 -0.87
CA PRO A 156 -9.97 11.68 0.22
C PRO A 156 -9.62 12.42 1.51
N VAL A 157 -8.34 12.42 1.92
CA VAL A 157 -7.88 13.11 3.12
C VAL A 157 -7.77 14.62 2.89
N ALA A 158 -7.39 15.10 1.70
CA ALA A 158 -7.40 16.55 1.42
C ALA A 158 -8.82 17.13 1.48
N ARG A 159 -9.85 16.38 1.05
CA ARG A 159 -11.26 16.81 1.09
C ARG A 159 -11.83 16.83 2.51
N ASN A 160 -11.46 15.84 3.33
CA ASN A 160 -12.13 15.60 4.61
C ASN A 160 -11.29 16.05 5.82
N GLY A 161 -9.96 16.02 5.72
CA GLY A 161 -9.04 16.37 6.80
C GLY A 161 -9.24 15.52 8.05
N GLN A 162 -9.09 16.14 9.22
CA GLN A 162 -9.24 15.45 10.52
C GLN A 162 -10.67 14.91 10.67
N LEU A 163 -10.78 13.60 10.92
CA LEU A 163 -12.04 12.96 11.21
C LEU A 163 -12.41 13.13 12.68
N ARG A 164 -13.72 13.11 12.95
CA ARG A 164 -14.27 13.04 14.31
C ARG A 164 -15.51 12.16 14.33
N VAL A 165 -15.83 11.64 15.50
CA VAL A 165 -17.10 10.92 15.70
C VAL A 165 -18.25 11.93 15.77
N CYS A 166 -19.34 11.65 15.06
CA CYS A 166 -20.57 12.44 15.11
C CYS A 166 -21.83 11.58 14.92
N GLY A 167 -22.69 11.55 15.95
CA GLY A 167 -23.82 10.62 16.00
C GLY A 167 -23.33 9.17 15.90
N SER A 168 -23.95 8.39 15.01
CA SER A 168 -23.62 6.98 14.78
C SER A 168 -22.37 6.72 13.93
N GLY A 169 -21.72 7.76 13.39
CA GLY A 169 -20.67 7.59 12.38
C GLY A 169 -19.61 8.68 12.42
N LEU A 170 -19.06 9.02 11.24
CA LEU A 170 -17.96 9.97 11.10
C LEU A 170 -18.41 11.32 10.53
N CYS A 171 -17.71 12.37 10.93
CA CYS A 171 -17.71 13.68 10.31
C CYS A 171 -16.29 14.09 9.92
N ASN A 172 -16.20 14.92 8.88
CA ASN A 172 -14.95 15.55 8.47
C ASN A 172 -14.62 16.79 9.31
N GLN A 173 -13.50 17.44 9.02
CA GLN A 173 -13.02 18.61 9.76
C GLN A 173 -14.03 19.77 9.75
N SER A 174 -14.79 19.94 8.67
CA SER A 174 -15.85 20.96 8.55
C SER A 174 -17.15 20.60 9.27
N GLY A 175 -17.30 19.35 9.72
CA GLY A 175 -18.51 18.84 10.37
C GLY A 175 -19.55 18.24 9.45
N ALA A 176 -19.25 18.10 8.17
CA ALA A 176 -20.09 17.32 7.28
C ALA A 176 -19.93 15.81 7.58
N ARG A 177 -21.05 15.06 7.55
CA ARG A 177 -21.03 13.60 7.69
C ARG A 177 -20.20 12.97 6.57
N VAL A 178 -19.42 11.96 6.93
CA VAL A 178 -18.61 11.15 6.01
C VAL A 178 -18.89 9.68 6.25
N GLN A 179 -18.90 8.92 5.16
CA GLN A 179 -18.88 7.46 5.17
C GLN A 179 -17.66 7.00 4.38
N LEU A 180 -16.70 6.37 5.06
CA LEU A 180 -15.56 5.72 4.40
C LEU A 180 -16.00 4.33 3.92
N ARG A 181 -15.62 3.96 2.70
CA ARG A 181 -15.98 2.70 2.04
C ARG A 181 -14.73 2.09 1.45
N GLY A 182 -14.14 1.12 2.13
CA GLY A 182 -12.80 0.67 1.85
C GLY A 182 -12.66 -0.81 1.66
N ILE A 183 -11.40 -1.24 1.63
CA ILE A 183 -11.00 -2.64 1.52
C ILE A 183 -10.00 -2.93 2.63
N SER A 184 -10.08 -4.11 3.23
CA SER A 184 -9.05 -4.65 4.11
C SER A 184 -8.01 -5.42 3.32
N SER A 185 -6.75 -5.32 3.73
CA SER A 185 -5.74 -6.31 3.36
C SER A 185 -6.18 -7.71 3.82
N MET A 186 -5.57 -8.74 3.24
CA MET A 186 -5.46 -10.04 3.91
C MET A 186 -4.65 -9.88 5.21
N TRP A 187 -4.66 -10.91 6.06
CA TRP A 187 -3.64 -11.09 7.11
C TRP A 187 -2.26 -10.85 6.49
N LEU A 188 -1.56 -9.80 6.91
CA LEU A 188 -0.30 -9.39 6.27
C LEU A 188 0.81 -10.46 6.36
N ASN A 189 0.73 -11.35 7.36
CA ASN A 189 1.64 -12.50 7.49
C ASN A 189 1.36 -13.63 6.49
N TRP A 190 0.19 -13.68 5.87
CA TRP A 190 -0.27 -14.73 4.95
C TRP A 190 -0.70 -14.23 3.58
N GLU A 191 -0.52 -12.94 3.29
CA GLU A 191 -0.82 -12.39 1.98
C GLU A 191 -0.03 -13.10 0.89
N THR A 192 -0.69 -13.35 -0.23
CA THR A 192 -0.04 -13.98 -1.39
C THR A 192 0.85 -12.98 -2.13
N GLN A 193 0.47 -11.71 -2.10
CA GLN A 193 1.20 -10.58 -2.68
C GLN A 193 1.02 -9.32 -1.82
N PRO A 194 2.00 -8.40 -1.81
CA PRO A 194 1.98 -7.19 -0.98
C PRO A 194 1.12 -6.09 -1.61
N TYR A 195 -0.16 -6.37 -1.87
CA TYR A 195 -1.08 -5.43 -2.53
C TYR A 195 -1.32 -4.18 -1.68
N ALA A 196 -1.51 -4.35 -0.37
CA ALA A 196 -1.78 -3.24 0.55
C ALA A 196 -0.54 -2.37 0.78
N GLU A 197 0.65 -2.97 0.81
CA GLU A 197 1.93 -2.28 0.92
C GLU A 197 2.33 -1.57 -0.38
N ASN A 198 1.69 -1.85 -1.51
CA ASN A 198 2.10 -1.27 -2.79
C ASN A 198 1.45 0.10 -3.04
N LEU A 199 2.28 1.15 -3.13
CA LEU A 199 1.81 2.52 -3.37
C LEU A 199 1.05 2.68 -4.70
N GLN A 200 1.44 1.96 -5.76
CA GLN A 200 0.76 2.03 -7.05
C GLN A 200 -0.61 1.37 -6.97
N ALA A 201 -0.74 0.23 -6.29
CA ALA A 201 -2.04 -0.37 -6.01
C ALA A 201 -2.97 0.56 -5.22
N LEU A 202 -2.48 1.14 -4.13
CA LEU A 202 -3.25 2.09 -3.32
C LEU A 202 -3.71 3.31 -4.15
N THR A 203 -2.80 3.89 -4.93
CA THR A 203 -3.10 5.00 -5.83
C THR A 203 -4.12 4.59 -6.90
N TRP A 204 -3.96 3.40 -7.48
CA TRP A 204 -4.86 2.89 -8.49
C TRP A 204 -6.26 2.64 -7.92
N MET A 205 -6.39 2.02 -6.75
CA MET A 205 -7.68 1.84 -6.07
C MET A 205 -8.34 3.18 -5.72
N ARG A 206 -7.57 4.16 -5.24
CA ARG A 206 -8.09 5.52 -4.98
C ARG A 206 -8.70 6.11 -6.25
N ASP A 207 -7.98 6.04 -7.37
CA ASP A 207 -8.36 6.73 -8.60
C ASP A 207 -9.43 5.98 -9.41
N ASN A 208 -9.50 4.64 -9.30
CA ASN A 208 -10.37 3.81 -10.14
C ASN A 208 -11.54 3.18 -9.38
N TRP A 209 -11.40 3.00 -8.07
CA TRP A 209 -12.43 2.44 -7.18
C TRP A 209 -12.94 3.46 -6.15
N ASN A 210 -12.49 4.71 -6.20
CA ASN A 210 -12.82 5.76 -5.23
C ASN A 210 -12.45 5.40 -3.78
N LEU A 211 -11.41 4.58 -3.58
CA LEU A 211 -10.98 4.11 -2.26
C LEU A 211 -10.60 5.30 -1.34
N PRO A 212 -11.33 5.53 -0.24
CA PRO A 212 -11.00 6.55 0.75
C PRO A 212 -10.21 6.00 1.93
N VAL A 213 -10.25 4.69 2.19
CA VAL A 213 -9.61 4.03 3.34
C VAL A 213 -9.14 2.63 2.97
N ILE A 214 -7.95 2.25 3.43
CA ILE A 214 -7.43 0.87 3.42
C ILE A 214 -7.29 0.39 4.87
N ARG A 215 -7.56 -0.88 5.15
CA ARG A 215 -7.29 -1.49 6.46
C ARG A 215 -6.06 -2.40 6.37
N ALA A 216 -5.13 -2.24 7.31
CA ALA A 216 -3.90 -3.01 7.43
C ALA A 216 -4.04 -4.06 8.54
N ALA A 217 -4.50 -5.26 8.18
CA ALA A 217 -4.79 -6.37 9.09
C ALA A 217 -3.49 -7.07 9.53
N MET A 218 -2.84 -6.53 10.57
CA MET A 218 -1.59 -7.06 11.10
C MET A 218 -1.86 -8.24 12.02
N GLY A 219 -1.67 -9.46 11.51
CA GLY A 219 -1.76 -10.67 12.33
C GLY A 219 -0.86 -10.61 13.57
N VAL A 220 -1.35 -11.16 14.67
CA VAL A 220 -0.63 -11.11 15.96
C VAL A 220 -0.11 -12.47 16.41
N GLU A 221 -1.01 -13.44 16.52
CA GLU A 221 -0.72 -14.74 17.15
C GLU A 221 -0.05 -15.77 16.23
N PRO A 222 -0.46 -15.94 14.96
CA PRO A 222 0.05 -17.03 14.13
C PRO A 222 1.56 -16.94 13.84
N ALA A 223 2.15 -18.06 13.42
CA ALA A 223 3.52 -18.07 12.95
C ALA A 223 3.72 -17.12 11.76
N GLY A 224 4.79 -16.32 11.79
CA GLY A 224 5.08 -15.26 10.82
C GLY A 224 4.36 -13.93 11.10
N ALA A 225 3.55 -13.85 12.15
CA ALA A 225 2.83 -12.66 12.59
C ALA A 225 3.56 -11.94 13.75
N TYR A 226 2.97 -10.87 14.30
CA TYR A 226 3.65 -9.93 15.19
C TYR A 226 4.37 -10.55 16.39
N LEU A 227 3.77 -11.52 17.11
CA LEU A 227 4.42 -12.13 18.27
C LEU A 227 5.67 -12.94 17.90
N SER A 228 5.70 -13.48 16.68
CA SER A 228 6.84 -14.28 16.18
C SER A 228 7.89 -13.44 15.44
N ASP A 229 7.46 -12.40 14.72
CA ASP A 229 8.33 -11.49 13.96
C ASP A 229 7.79 -10.05 14.02
N PRO A 230 7.99 -9.36 15.17
CA PRO A 230 7.47 -8.01 15.38
C PRO A 230 8.11 -7.00 14.41
N THR A 231 9.34 -7.24 13.96
CA THR A 231 10.03 -6.33 13.03
C THR A 231 9.36 -6.36 11.67
N LYS A 232 9.12 -7.56 11.11
CA LYS A 232 8.42 -7.69 9.82
C LYS A 232 7.01 -7.10 9.88
N ALA A 233 6.22 -7.51 10.86
CA ALA A 233 4.83 -7.07 11.00
C ALA A 233 4.72 -5.54 11.10
N ARG A 234 5.58 -4.89 11.90
CA ARG A 234 5.65 -3.43 11.99
C ARG A 234 6.04 -2.79 10.67
N ASN A 235 7.05 -3.33 9.98
CA ASN A 235 7.51 -2.78 8.71
C ASN A 235 6.42 -2.81 7.63
N GLN A 236 5.59 -3.85 7.60
CA GLN A 236 4.43 -3.93 6.69
C GLN A 236 3.42 -2.83 7.02
N VAL A 237 2.96 -2.75 8.27
CA VAL A 237 1.99 -1.71 8.71
C VAL A 237 2.49 -0.30 8.43
N GLU A 238 3.73 0.01 8.81
CA GLU A 238 4.29 1.35 8.59
C GLU A 238 4.47 1.70 7.11
N THR A 239 4.73 0.70 6.27
CA THR A 239 4.75 0.89 4.81
C THR A 239 3.37 1.26 4.31
N ILE A 240 2.32 0.58 4.77
CA ILE A 240 0.93 0.91 4.40
C ILE A 240 0.56 2.31 4.91
N ILE A 241 0.94 2.70 6.14
CA ILE A 241 0.70 4.05 6.66
C ILE A 241 1.35 5.10 5.75
N ARG A 242 2.66 4.98 5.45
CA ARG A 242 3.37 5.95 4.61
C ARG A 242 2.78 6.02 3.19
N ASN A 243 2.36 4.89 2.65
CA ASN A 243 1.77 4.84 1.31
C ASN A 243 0.34 5.39 1.29
N ALA A 244 -0.46 5.17 2.33
CA ALA A 244 -1.78 5.78 2.49
C ALA A 244 -1.67 7.31 2.59
N VAL A 245 -0.69 7.82 3.34
CA VAL A 245 -0.38 9.26 3.41
C VAL A 245 -0.01 9.81 2.03
N THR A 246 0.88 9.13 1.32
CA THR A 246 1.32 9.54 -0.03
C THR A 246 0.18 9.51 -1.03
N ALA A 247 -0.68 8.48 -0.97
CA ALA A 247 -1.88 8.37 -1.79
C ALA A 247 -3.01 9.33 -1.34
N GLY A 248 -2.93 9.91 -0.15
CA GLY A 248 -3.97 10.79 0.40
C GLY A 248 -5.27 10.06 0.76
N VAL A 249 -5.17 8.80 1.19
CA VAL A 249 -6.27 7.98 1.73
C VAL A 249 -6.10 7.76 3.23
N TYR A 250 -7.17 7.42 3.93
CA TYR A 250 -7.12 7.00 5.32
C TYR A 250 -6.56 5.57 5.44
N VAL A 251 -6.06 5.21 6.61
CA VAL A 251 -5.56 3.87 6.93
C VAL A 251 -6.06 3.43 8.31
N ILE A 252 -6.63 2.24 8.39
CA ILE A 252 -6.93 1.57 9.66
C ILE A 252 -5.73 0.69 10.03
N VAL A 253 -5.13 0.95 11.19
CA VAL A 253 -4.06 0.14 11.77
C VAL A 253 -4.70 -0.87 12.71
N ASP A 254 -4.79 -2.10 12.25
CA ASP A 254 -5.54 -3.17 12.91
C ASP A 254 -4.62 -4.18 13.60
N TRP A 255 -4.81 -4.31 14.91
CA TRP A 255 -4.24 -5.38 15.72
C TRP A 255 -5.11 -6.63 15.57
N HIS A 256 -4.74 -7.43 14.56
CA HIS A 256 -5.54 -8.52 14.05
C HIS A 256 -5.36 -9.79 14.89
N ASP A 257 -6.09 -9.83 16.00
CA ASP A 257 -5.98 -10.79 17.11
C ASP A 257 -7.38 -11.20 17.60
N HIS A 258 -7.50 -12.43 18.12
CA HIS A 258 -8.72 -12.96 18.74
C HIS A 258 -8.64 -13.04 20.27
N GLU A 259 -7.44 -12.90 20.83
CA GLU A 259 -7.17 -12.98 22.26
C GLU A 259 -6.27 -11.83 22.76
N ALA A 260 -6.41 -10.63 22.18
CA ALA A 260 -5.52 -9.49 22.44
C ALA A 260 -5.36 -9.12 23.93
N GLN A 261 -6.34 -9.45 24.79
CA GLN A 261 -6.21 -9.32 26.24
C GLN A 261 -4.98 -10.04 26.82
N ASN A 262 -4.57 -11.16 26.21
CA ASN A 262 -3.41 -11.94 26.60
C ASN A 262 -2.10 -11.26 26.16
N HIS A 263 -2.19 -10.29 25.24
CA HIS A 263 -1.07 -9.57 24.63
C HIS A 263 -1.13 -8.06 24.89
N GLN A 264 -1.79 -7.64 25.99
CA GLN A 264 -2.04 -6.23 26.30
C GLN A 264 -0.76 -5.39 26.36
N ALA A 265 0.32 -5.91 26.96
CA ALA A 265 1.58 -5.17 27.06
C ALA A 265 2.19 -4.89 25.67
N GLN A 266 2.11 -5.88 24.78
CA GLN A 266 2.58 -5.79 23.40
C GLN A 266 1.76 -4.79 22.60
N ALA A 267 0.43 -4.85 22.71
CA ALA A 267 -0.48 -3.91 22.06
C ALA A 267 -0.25 -2.47 22.56
N VAL A 268 -0.15 -2.25 23.88
CA VAL A 268 0.17 -0.94 24.47
C VAL A 268 1.50 -0.40 23.93
N SER A 269 2.54 -1.22 23.88
CA SER A 269 3.84 -0.81 23.34
C SER A 269 3.78 -0.48 21.84
N PHE A 270 3.10 -1.31 21.05
CA PHE A 270 2.91 -1.11 19.63
C PHE A 270 2.17 0.19 19.32
N PHE A 271 0.97 0.35 19.88
CA PHE A 271 0.14 1.52 19.62
C PHE A 271 0.71 2.82 20.19
N SER A 272 1.32 2.79 21.38
CA SER A 272 1.99 3.98 21.94
C SER A 272 3.10 4.50 20.99
N ASP A 273 3.93 3.59 20.47
CA ASP A 273 5.02 3.98 19.59
C ASP A 273 4.53 4.44 18.20
N LEU A 274 3.51 3.79 17.62
CA LEU A 274 2.95 4.24 16.34
C LEU A 274 2.17 5.55 16.50
N ALA A 275 1.40 5.73 17.58
CA ALA A 275 0.71 6.99 17.87
C ALA A 275 1.70 8.15 18.04
N ARG A 276 2.84 7.92 18.71
CA ARG A 276 3.93 8.92 18.82
C ARG A 276 4.48 9.37 17.46
N ARG A 277 4.53 8.46 16.49
CA ARG A 277 5.17 8.72 15.18
C ARG A 277 4.18 9.20 14.12
N TYR A 278 2.94 8.75 14.18
CA TYR A 278 1.93 8.92 13.12
C TYR A 278 0.62 9.54 13.61
N GLY A 279 0.44 9.74 14.92
CA GLY A 279 -0.81 10.24 15.50
C GLY A 279 -1.14 11.70 15.16
N ASN A 280 -0.18 12.47 14.65
CA ASN A 280 -0.42 13.80 14.11
C ASN A 280 -0.95 13.79 12.66
N LEU A 281 -1.05 12.61 12.03
CA LEU A 281 -1.53 12.48 10.66
C LEU A 281 -3.04 12.19 10.67
N PRO A 282 -3.86 13.01 9.97
CA PRO A 282 -5.31 12.81 9.93
C PRO A 282 -5.70 11.51 9.21
N ASN A 283 -4.76 10.88 8.49
CA ASN A 283 -4.96 9.63 7.78
C ASN A 283 -5.25 8.45 8.70
N VAL A 284 -4.76 8.47 9.95
CA VAL A 284 -4.67 7.25 10.77
C VAL A 284 -5.94 7.03 11.59
N ILE A 285 -6.40 5.78 11.57
CA ILE A 285 -7.47 5.24 12.41
C ILE A 285 -6.90 4.03 13.13
N TRP A 286 -7.13 3.93 14.44
CA TRP A 286 -6.60 2.83 15.27
C TRP A 286 -7.66 1.77 15.53
N GLU A 287 -7.35 0.50 15.31
CA GLU A 287 -8.22 -0.63 15.66
C GLU A 287 -7.43 -1.58 16.58
N PRO A 288 -7.52 -1.37 17.91
CA PRO A 288 -6.69 -2.10 18.87
C PRO A 288 -7.06 -3.56 19.08
N TYR A 289 -8.22 -4.02 18.59
CA TYR A 289 -8.64 -5.41 18.74
C TYR A 289 -9.63 -5.75 17.63
N ASN A 290 -9.21 -6.58 16.67
CA ASN A 290 -10.04 -7.05 15.56
C ASN A 290 -11.32 -7.76 16.02
N GLU A 291 -11.19 -8.96 16.58
CA GLU A 291 -12.32 -9.86 16.81
C GLU A 291 -12.18 -10.61 18.14
N PRO A 292 -12.49 -9.95 19.27
CA PRO A 292 -12.56 -10.64 20.55
C PRO A 292 -13.47 -11.86 20.48
N LEU A 293 -13.03 -12.98 21.06
CA LEU A 293 -13.88 -14.15 21.23
C LEU A 293 -15.07 -13.86 22.17
N GLN A 294 -15.82 -14.91 22.52
CA GLN A 294 -16.99 -14.84 23.40
C GLN A 294 -16.58 -14.65 24.89
N VAL A 295 -15.91 -13.53 25.18
CA VAL A 295 -15.46 -13.14 26.51
C VAL A 295 -16.17 -11.87 26.98
N SER A 296 -16.15 -11.61 28.30
CA SER A 296 -16.89 -10.49 28.90
C SER A 296 -16.42 -9.13 28.37
N TRP A 297 -17.35 -8.31 27.87
CA TRP A 297 -17.09 -6.90 27.59
C TRP A 297 -16.55 -6.19 28.84
N THR A 298 -17.32 -6.20 29.93
CA THR A 298 -17.03 -5.41 31.14
C THR A 298 -15.74 -5.84 31.84
N ASN A 299 -15.47 -7.15 31.91
CA ASN A 299 -14.39 -7.67 32.75
C ASN A 299 -13.11 -7.99 31.98
N VAL A 300 -13.16 -8.10 30.64
CA VAL A 300 -12.00 -8.50 29.82
C VAL A 300 -11.70 -7.45 28.75
N ILE A 301 -12.64 -7.22 27.83
CA ILE A 301 -12.37 -6.42 26.62
C ILE A 301 -12.30 -4.91 26.95
N LYS A 302 -13.20 -4.39 27.78
CA LYS A 302 -13.21 -2.97 28.15
C LYS A 302 -11.97 -2.54 28.94
N PRO A 303 -11.48 -3.30 29.96
CA PRO A 303 -10.20 -2.99 30.61
C PRO A 303 -9.01 -3.00 29.66
N TYR A 304 -8.96 -3.95 28.71
CA TYR A 304 -7.95 -3.96 27.66
C TYR A 304 -7.99 -2.68 26.82
N HIS A 305 -9.17 -2.32 26.31
CA HIS A 305 -9.34 -1.10 25.51
C HIS A 305 -8.98 0.14 26.31
N GLN A 306 -9.33 0.22 27.60
CA GLN A 306 -8.95 1.34 28.46
C GLN A 306 -7.43 1.51 28.49
N ALA A 307 -6.66 0.42 28.63
CA ALA A 307 -5.21 0.48 28.66
C ALA A 307 -4.61 0.95 27.33
N VAL A 308 -5.06 0.36 26.21
CA VAL A 308 -4.52 0.69 24.87
C VAL A 308 -4.94 2.10 24.42
N VAL A 309 -6.20 2.49 24.64
CA VAL A 309 -6.69 3.85 24.35
C VAL A 309 -5.92 4.89 25.14
N SER A 310 -5.64 4.63 26.43
CA SER A 310 -4.84 5.56 27.24
C SER A 310 -3.43 5.73 26.68
N ALA A 311 -2.82 4.65 26.19
CA ALA A 311 -1.49 4.68 25.59
C ALA A 311 -1.46 5.42 24.23
N ILE A 312 -2.49 5.25 23.41
CA ILE A 312 -2.68 6.02 22.16
C ILE A 312 -2.86 7.50 22.50
N ARG A 313 -3.81 7.83 23.38
CA ARG A 313 -4.18 9.21 23.73
C ARG A 313 -3.07 10.01 24.42
N ALA A 314 -2.07 9.35 24.99
CA ALA A 314 -0.86 10.00 25.47
C ALA A 314 -0.02 10.64 24.36
N ASN A 315 -0.19 10.21 23.10
CA ASN A 315 0.56 10.65 21.95
C ASN A 315 -0.32 11.21 20.81
N ASP A 316 -1.58 10.81 20.75
CA ASP A 316 -2.55 11.13 19.70
C ASP A 316 -3.90 11.52 20.32
N PRO A 317 -4.18 12.83 20.49
CA PRO A 317 -5.34 13.28 21.25
C PRO A 317 -6.69 13.09 20.55
N ASP A 318 -6.72 12.91 19.23
CA ASP A 318 -7.95 13.13 18.46
C ASP A 318 -8.19 12.23 17.24
N ASN A 319 -7.27 11.37 16.81
CA ASN A 319 -7.62 10.38 15.77
C ASN A 319 -8.67 9.38 16.24
N ILE A 320 -9.39 8.79 15.28
CA ILE A 320 -10.43 7.79 15.55
C ILE A 320 -9.80 6.52 16.12
N ILE A 321 -10.44 5.94 17.15
CA ILE A 321 -10.13 4.60 17.65
C ILE A 321 -11.40 3.74 17.56
N VAL A 322 -11.33 2.58 16.91
CA VAL A 322 -12.45 1.65 16.71
C VAL A 322 -12.25 0.40 17.56
N LEU A 323 -13.15 0.16 18.51
CA LEU A 323 -12.99 -0.84 19.56
C LEU A 323 -13.74 -2.13 19.22
N GLY A 324 -13.01 -3.23 19.06
CA GLY A 324 -13.58 -4.58 18.91
C GLY A 324 -14.54 -4.94 20.05
N THR A 325 -15.62 -5.66 19.72
CA THR A 325 -16.65 -6.08 20.68
C THR A 325 -16.71 -7.61 20.83
N PRO A 326 -17.37 -8.17 21.85
CA PRO A 326 -17.41 -9.61 22.03
C PRO A 326 -18.00 -10.36 20.81
N THR A 327 -17.69 -11.65 20.74
CA THR A 327 -18.26 -12.58 19.76
C THR A 327 -17.90 -12.20 18.33
N TRP A 328 -16.59 -12.15 18.04
CA TRP A 328 -16.05 -11.72 16.75
C TRP A 328 -16.61 -10.37 16.32
N SER A 329 -16.59 -9.41 17.23
CA SER A 329 -17.12 -8.05 17.01
C SER A 329 -18.60 -8.02 16.58
N GLN A 330 -19.46 -8.80 17.23
CA GLN A 330 -20.92 -8.81 16.95
C GLN A 330 -21.75 -8.17 18.06
N ASP A 331 -21.29 -8.23 19.31
CA ASP A 331 -22.07 -7.82 20.48
C ASP A 331 -21.93 -6.32 20.81
N VAL A 332 -22.16 -5.47 19.81
CA VAL A 332 -22.14 -4.00 19.96
C VAL A 332 -23.22 -3.47 20.90
N ASP A 333 -24.36 -4.17 20.99
CA ASP A 333 -25.45 -3.90 21.91
C ASP A 333 -25.07 -4.14 23.38
N VAL A 334 -24.15 -5.07 23.63
CA VAL A 334 -23.57 -5.29 24.97
C VAL A 334 -22.57 -4.18 25.31
N ALA A 335 -21.69 -3.81 24.38
CA ALA A 335 -20.76 -2.70 24.58
C ALA A 335 -21.48 -1.37 24.85
N ALA A 336 -22.63 -1.16 24.19
CA ALA A 336 -23.46 0.04 24.34
C ALA A 336 -24.02 0.26 25.74
N GLN A 337 -24.17 -0.80 26.54
CA GLN A 337 -24.66 -0.71 27.92
C GLN A 337 -23.59 -0.19 28.88
N SER A 338 -22.31 -0.30 28.51
CA SER A 338 -21.19 0.16 29.33
C SER A 338 -20.06 0.66 28.41
N PRO A 339 -20.27 1.77 27.68
CA PRO A 339 -19.28 2.29 26.75
C PRO A 339 -18.00 2.71 27.47
N LEU A 340 -16.90 2.75 26.73
CA LEU A 340 -15.64 3.30 27.19
C LEU A 340 -15.73 4.83 27.15
N SER A 341 -15.35 5.50 28.23
CA SER A 341 -15.33 6.96 28.27
C SER A 341 -14.17 7.51 27.44
N GLY A 342 -14.45 8.49 26.60
CA GLY A 342 -13.44 9.15 25.77
C GLY A 342 -14.05 9.88 24.59
N THR A 343 -13.18 10.48 23.78
CA THR A 343 -13.55 11.16 22.53
C THR A 343 -13.09 10.36 21.33
N ASN A 344 -13.81 10.53 20.22
CA ASN A 344 -13.49 9.91 18.94
C ASN A 344 -13.34 8.37 19.01
N LEU A 345 -14.16 7.75 19.86
CA LEU A 345 -14.26 6.30 19.99
C LEU A 345 -15.45 5.79 19.18
N MET A 346 -15.21 4.73 18.42
CA MET A 346 -16.23 3.96 17.69
C MET A 346 -16.14 2.49 18.11
N TYR A 347 -17.13 1.70 17.73
CA TYR A 347 -17.21 0.27 18.07
C TYR A 347 -17.34 -0.57 16.81
N THR A 348 -16.59 -1.66 16.79
CA THR A 348 -16.53 -2.55 15.63
C THR A 348 -17.77 -3.41 15.54
N LEU A 349 -18.37 -3.52 14.34
CA LEU A 349 -19.37 -4.52 14.02
C LEU A 349 -18.90 -5.32 12.80
N HIS A 350 -18.67 -6.62 12.91
CA HIS A 350 -18.33 -7.47 11.78
C HIS A 350 -19.50 -8.33 11.33
N PHE A 351 -19.62 -8.54 10.02
CA PHE A 351 -20.64 -9.42 9.48
C PHE A 351 -20.18 -10.15 8.21
N TYR A 352 -20.80 -11.29 7.98
CA TYR A 352 -20.63 -12.09 6.77
C TYR A 352 -22.01 -12.49 6.30
N SER A 353 -22.44 -11.94 5.16
CA SER A 353 -23.86 -11.84 4.79
C SER A 353 -24.58 -13.19 4.57
N CYS A 354 -23.86 -14.29 4.35
CA CYS A 354 -24.51 -15.60 4.28
C CYS A 354 -24.83 -16.19 5.67
N THR A 355 -24.18 -15.68 6.72
CA THR A 355 -24.36 -16.14 8.10
C THR A 355 -25.16 -15.13 8.93
N HIS A 356 -24.88 -13.84 8.73
CA HIS A 356 -25.37 -12.76 9.57
C HIS A 356 -26.37 -11.91 8.80
N THR A 357 -27.61 -11.88 9.28
CA THR A 357 -28.74 -11.23 8.59
C THR A 357 -29.36 -10.12 9.45
N GLN A 358 -30.69 -9.96 9.41
CA GLN A 358 -31.41 -8.93 10.15
C GLN A 358 -31.11 -8.94 11.66
N PHE A 359 -30.96 -10.11 12.28
CA PHE A 359 -30.75 -10.18 13.73
C PHE A 359 -29.51 -9.41 14.21
N LEU A 360 -28.46 -9.35 13.37
CA LEU A 360 -27.23 -8.63 13.72
C LEU A 360 -27.35 -7.13 13.38
N ARG A 361 -28.11 -6.76 12.34
CA ARG A 361 -28.51 -5.35 12.13
C ARG A 361 -29.32 -4.82 13.31
N ASP A 362 -30.21 -5.64 13.89
CA ASP A 362 -31.01 -5.26 15.05
C ASP A 362 -30.13 -4.94 16.27
N LYS A 363 -29.00 -5.66 16.47
CA LYS A 363 -27.98 -5.32 17.48
C LYS A 363 -27.31 -3.98 17.17
N GLY A 364 -26.96 -3.75 15.91
CA GLY A 364 -26.44 -2.45 15.46
C GLY A 364 -27.42 -1.30 15.74
N ASP A 365 -28.70 -1.48 15.44
CA ASP A 365 -29.76 -0.50 15.71
C ASP A 365 -29.95 -0.27 17.22
N ALA A 366 -29.81 -1.30 18.05
CA ALA A 366 -29.83 -1.15 19.50
C ALA A 366 -28.65 -0.33 20.01
N ALA A 367 -27.44 -0.60 19.52
CA ALA A 367 -26.23 0.14 19.87
C ALA A 367 -26.30 1.61 19.45
N ILE A 368 -26.77 1.90 18.24
CA ILE A 368 -26.95 3.27 17.72
C ILE A 368 -27.99 4.03 18.55
N ARG A 369 -29.13 3.41 18.89
CA ARG A 369 -30.13 4.03 19.77
C ARG A 369 -29.60 4.32 21.17
N ALA A 370 -28.68 3.49 21.67
CA ALA A 370 -27.96 3.72 22.91
C ALA A 370 -26.83 4.77 22.79
N GLY A 371 -26.61 5.33 21.60
CA GLY A 371 -25.68 6.44 21.37
C GLY A 371 -24.28 6.03 20.93
N LEU A 372 -24.03 4.76 20.60
CA LEU A 372 -22.75 4.33 20.05
C LEU A 372 -22.56 4.76 18.59
N ALA A 373 -21.33 5.12 18.27
CA ALA A 373 -20.86 5.22 16.89
C ALA A 373 -20.26 3.89 16.44
N LEU A 374 -20.65 3.43 15.25
CA LEU A 374 -20.24 2.12 14.71
C LEU A 374 -19.35 2.27 13.48
N PHE A 375 -18.40 1.35 13.33
CA PHE A 375 -17.61 1.18 12.11
C PHE A 375 -17.55 -0.33 11.80
N VAL A 376 -17.88 -0.73 10.58
CA VAL A 376 -17.74 -2.11 10.12
C VAL A 376 -16.33 -2.30 9.54
N THR A 377 -15.33 -2.50 10.39
CA THR A 377 -13.93 -2.61 9.92
C THR A 377 -13.66 -3.91 9.15
N GLU A 378 -14.59 -4.86 9.17
CA GLU A 378 -14.55 -6.05 8.33
C GLU A 378 -15.94 -6.54 7.95
N TRP A 379 -16.11 -6.91 6.68
CA TRP A 379 -17.27 -7.70 6.24
C TRP A 379 -17.00 -8.48 4.94
N GLY A 380 -17.77 -9.56 4.73
CA GLY A 380 -17.75 -10.36 3.51
C GLY A 380 -19.14 -10.68 2.96
N ALA A 381 -19.26 -10.85 1.63
CA ALA A 381 -20.52 -11.27 1.00
C ALA A 381 -20.67 -12.80 0.96
N SER A 382 -20.13 -13.49 1.98
CA SER A 382 -19.95 -14.93 2.04
C SER A 382 -20.42 -15.49 3.38
N HIS A 383 -20.19 -16.78 3.62
CA HIS A 383 -20.24 -17.35 4.96
C HIS A 383 -19.08 -16.86 5.82
N ALA A 384 -19.27 -16.89 7.14
CA ALA A 384 -18.28 -16.47 8.14
C ALA A 384 -17.04 -17.38 8.22
N ASP A 385 -17.04 -18.51 7.50
CA ASP A 385 -15.90 -19.42 7.35
C ASP A 385 -14.86 -18.91 6.33
N GLY A 386 -15.02 -17.69 5.81
CA GLY A 386 -14.19 -17.13 4.74
C GLY A 386 -14.69 -17.47 3.34
N GLY A 387 -15.89 -18.04 3.19
CA GLY A 387 -16.51 -18.23 1.89
C GLY A 387 -15.91 -19.36 1.07
N LEU A 388 -15.54 -20.44 1.76
CA LEU A 388 -14.88 -21.63 1.22
C LEU A 388 -15.78 -22.43 0.26
N ASP A 389 -17.10 -22.27 0.38
CA ASP A 389 -18.10 -22.98 -0.42
C ASP A 389 -18.39 -22.32 -1.78
N GLY A 390 -17.76 -21.18 -2.08
CA GLY A 390 -17.99 -20.47 -3.34
C GLY A 390 -19.26 -19.62 -3.37
N ARG A 391 -20.04 -19.56 -2.28
CA ARG A 391 -21.34 -18.86 -2.25
C ARG A 391 -21.18 -17.36 -2.01
N ILE A 392 -21.97 -16.58 -2.75
CA ILE A 392 -22.07 -15.12 -2.60
C ILE A 392 -23.51 -14.76 -2.25
N CYS A 393 -23.76 -14.24 -1.05
CA CYS A 393 -25.09 -13.84 -0.58
C CYS A 393 -25.37 -12.37 -0.86
N GLN A 394 -25.30 -11.99 -2.14
CA GLN A 394 -25.33 -10.60 -2.57
C GLN A 394 -26.60 -9.84 -2.15
N SER A 395 -27.77 -10.47 -2.17
CA SER A 395 -29.02 -9.80 -1.74
C SER A 395 -28.98 -9.38 -0.27
N GLU A 396 -28.46 -10.24 0.60
CA GLU A 396 -28.30 -9.90 2.02
C GLU A 396 -27.18 -8.89 2.22
N ALA A 397 -26.08 -9.01 1.47
CA ALA A 397 -25.02 -8.01 1.48
C ALA A 397 -25.54 -6.63 1.06
N GLN A 398 -26.47 -6.54 0.09
CA GLN A 398 -27.10 -5.28 -0.29
C GLN A 398 -27.95 -4.70 0.86
N ALA A 399 -28.71 -5.52 1.58
CA ALA A 399 -29.45 -5.07 2.75
C ALA A 399 -28.51 -4.48 3.83
N TRP A 400 -27.33 -5.08 4.02
CA TRP A 400 -26.28 -4.51 4.88
C TRP A 400 -25.73 -3.19 4.36
N ILE A 401 -25.40 -3.09 3.06
CA ILE A 401 -24.93 -1.84 2.45
C ILE A 401 -25.96 -0.71 2.67
N ASP A 402 -27.25 -1.00 2.46
CA ASP A 402 -28.31 -0.02 2.60
C ASP A 402 -28.48 0.42 4.05
N TRP A 403 -28.43 -0.52 5.01
CA TRP A 403 -28.46 -0.23 6.45
C TRP A 403 -27.24 0.60 6.90
N MET A 404 -26.04 0.27 6.42
CA MET A 404 -24.84 1.06 6.73
C MET A 404 -24.94 2.47 6.13
N ARG A 405 -25.48 2.60 4.90
CA ARG A 405 -25.71 3.90 4.25
C ARG A 405 -26.72 4.75 5.02
N SER A 406 -27.85 4.19 5.44
CA SER A 406 -28.87 4.94 6.18
C SER A 406 -28.38 5.44 7.54
N ASN A 407 -27.47 4.69 8.17
CA ASN A 407 -26.91 5.02 9.48
C ASN A 407 -25.56 5.74 9.41
N ASN A 408 -25.05 6.07 8.22
CA ASN A 408 -23.73 6.68 7.99
C ASN A 408 -22.58 5.89 8.62
N ILE A 409 -22.63 4.56 8.54
CA ILE A 409 -21.64 3.63 9.08
C ILE A 409 -20.60 3.36 8.00
N SER A 410 -19.34 3.62 8.34
CA SER A 410 -18.20 3.35 7.45
C SER A 410 -17.87 1.86 7.45
N TRP A 411 -17.27 1.38 6.36
CA TRP A 411 -16.96 -0.05 6.23
C TRP A 411 -15.69 -0.35 5.43
N THR A 412 -15.11 -1.52 5.66
CA THR A 412 -14.01 -2.11 4.86
C THR A 412 -14.33 -3.57 4.52
N ALA A 413 -14.27 -3.94 3.23
CA ALA A 413 -14.57 -5.29 2.77
C ALA A 413 -13.33 -6.21 2.85
N TRP A 414 -13.53 -7.44 3.31
CA TRP A 414 -12.53 -8.51 3.38
C TRP A 414 -12.57 -9.34 2.09
N LYS A 415 -11.51 -9.42 1.27
CA LYS A 415 -10.13 -8.93 1.43
C LYS A 415 -9.38 -8.72 0.11
N LEU A 416 -8.42 -7.79 0.12
CA LEU A 416 -7.47 -7.55 -0.96
C LEU A 416 -6.38 -8.63 -0.98
N ASP A 417 -6.64 -9.72 -1.67
CA ASP A 417 -5.64 -10.71 -2.07
C ASP A 417 -6.15 -11.52 -3.27
N VAL A 418 -5.28 -12.38 -3.81
CA VAL A 418 -5.64 -13.40 -4.78
C VAL A 418 -5.95 -14.71 -4.10
N GLY A 419 -6.98 -15.40 -4.58
CA GLY A 419 -7.29 -16.72 -4.06
C GLY A 419 -8.50 -17.35 -4.74
N THR A 420 -9.00 -18.40 -4.10
CA THR A 420 -10.13 -19.18 -4.62
C THR A 420 -11.42 -19.04 -3.81
N ASP A 421 -11.31 -18.69 -2.53
CA ASP A 421 -12.47 -18.36 -1.71
C ASP A 421 -13.15 -17.06 -2.18
N THR A 422 -14.42 -16.89 -1.82
CA THR A 422 -15.25 -15.78 -2.32
C THR A 422 -14.92 -14.41 -1.74
N THR A 423 -14.13 -14.37 -0.66
CA THR A 423 -13.70 -13.11 -0.03
C THR A 423 -12.48 -12.51 -0.74
N ASN A 424 -11.71 -13.28 -1.50
CA ASN A 424 -10.64 -12.70 -2.33
C ASN A 424 -11.23 -11.78 -3.40
N LEU A 425 -10.91 -10.49 -3.33
CA LEU A 425 -11.34 -9.52 -4.33
C LEU A 425 -10.70 -9.76 -5.70
N LEU A 426 -9.51 -10.40 -5.75
CA LEU A 426 -8.73 -10.57 -6.96
C LEU A 426 -8.61 -12.04 -7.39
N SER A 427 -8.59 -12.28 -8.70
CA SER A 427 -8.26 -13.57 -9.30
C SER A 427 -6.74 -13.76 -9.41
N PRO A 428 -6.23 -15.01 -9.36
CA PRO A 428 -4.82 -15.30 -9.62
C PRO A 428 -4.29 -14.63 -10.89
N GLY A 429 -3.07 -14.08 -10.81
CA GLY A 429 -2.43 -13.33 -11.89
C GLY A 429 -2.73 -11.83 -11.90
N ALA A 430 -3.50 -11.31 -10.94
CA ALA A 430 -3.71 -9.88 -10.77
C ALA A 430 -2.38 -9.14 -10.49
N PRO A 431 -2.00 -8.11 -11.27
CA PRO A 431 -0.74 -7.39 -11.05
C PRO A 431 -0.71 -6.68 -9.69
N VAL A 432 0.42 -6.71 -8.97
CA VAL A 432 0.53 -6.06 -7.65
C VAL A 432 0.33 -4.54 -7.67
N THR A 433 0.37 -3.92 -8.85
CA THR A 433 0.35 -2.46 -9.02
C THR A 433 -1.01 -1.89 -9.43
N GLY A 434 -2.03 -2.72 -9.69
CA GLY A 434 -3.35 -2.29 -10.16
C GLY A 434 -3.78 -2.87 -11.50
N GLY A 435 -4.74 -2.22 -12.16
CA GLY A 435 -5.29 -2.67 -13.46
C GLY A 435 -6.36 -3.76 -13.34
N TRP A 436 -7.09 -3.80 -12.21
CA TRP A 436 -7.86 -4.97 -11.80
C TRP A 436 -9.28 -5.09 -12.34
N ASN A 437 -9.70 -4.24 -13.28
CA ASN A 437 -11.08 -4.29 -13.80
C ASN A 437 -11.44 -5.68 -14.37
N ASN A 438 -10.46 -6.41 -14.93
CA ASN A 438 -10.63 -7.77 -15.45
C ASN A 438 -10.16 -8.87 -14.49
N TYR A 439 -9.79 -8.51 -13.26
CA TYR A 439 -9.26 -9.42 -12.24
C TYR A 439 -10.16 -9.51 -11.02
N LEU A 440 -11.33 -8.84 -11.03
CA LEU A 440 -12.27 -8.94 -9.93
C LEU A 440 -12.87 -10.35 -9.84
N ARG A 441 -12.89 -10.91 -8.63
CA ARG A 441 -13.41 -12.25 -8.31
C ARG A 441 -14.31 -12.21 -7.08
N GLY A 442 -15.11 -13.26 -6.91
CA GLY A 442 -15.86 -13.46 -5.68
C GLY A 442 -16.84 -12.32 -5.48
N HIS A 443 -16.86 -11.75 -4.28
CA HIS A 443 -17.64 -10.55 -4.00
C HIS A 443 -17.02 -9.23 -4.49
N GLY A 444 -15.82 -9.25 -5.07
CA GLY A 444 -15.07 -8.08 -5.53
C GLY A 444 -15.85 -7.16 -6.49
N PRO A 445 -16.55 -7.69 -7.53
CA PRO A 445 -17.42 -6.87 -8.38
C PRO A 445 -18.49 -6.09 -7.59
N PHE A 446 -19.10 -6.75 -6.60
CA PHE A 446 -20.13 -6.13 -5.74
C PHE A 446 -19.54 -5.07 -4.81
N VAL A 447 -18.39 -5.34 -4.20
CA VAL A 447 -17.69 -4.39 -3.31
C VAL A 447 -17.32 -3.12 -4.07
N VAL A 448 -16.63 -3.26 -5.22
CA VAL A 448 -16.18 -2.12 -6.02
C VAL A 448 -17.34 -1.27 -6.54
N ALA A 449 -18.45 -1.92 -6.94
CA ALA A 449 -19.65 -1.20 -7.36
C ALA A 449 -20.26 -0.35 -6.25
N ASN A 450 -20.16 -0.77 -4.98
CA ASN A 450 -20.69 -0.03 -3.83
C ASN A 450 -19.72 0.99 -3.22
N MET A 451 -18.44 0.95 -3.61
CA MET A 451 -17.45 1.99 -3.26
C MET A 451 -17.55 3.20 -4.19
N ARG A 452 -17.77 2.96 -5.49
CA ARG A 452 -17.91 4.00 -6.52
C ARG A 452 -19.12 4.89 -6.26
#